data_AF-A0A6I6F0A2-F1
#
_entry.id   AF-A0A6I6F0A2-F1
#
_cell.length_a   1.000
_cell.length_b   1.000
_cell.length_c   1.000
_cell.angle_alpha   90.00
_cell.angle_beta   90.00
_cell.angle_gamma   90.00
#
_symmetry.space_group_name_H-M   'P 1'
#
loop_
_entity.id
_entity.type
_entity.pdbx_description
1 polymer ?
#
loop_
_entity_poly.entity_id
_entity_poly.type
_entity_poly.pdbx_seq_one_letter_code
_entity_poly.pdbx_strand_id
1 'polypeptide(L)'
;MKRTFLKTSIIKAFVLGMCLTSVISTAALAGTISKDVYTIQIESVDNGNQLFEKQKEIDEYVFQKHVKEIEEKGFTVTHTAPLENYVEIGITPYSKDNAEYLYGVFGSDSVKVVEGQQAVLLNEGSADGTAYENQVKTEQTKANFLTHVLEGAASFTKFLKSLL
;
A
#
# COMPACT_ATOMS: atom_id res chain seq x y z
N MET A 1 -48.32 -27.48 30.95
CA MET A 1 -47.50 -28.70 30.79
C MET A 1 -47.71 -29.26 29.37
N LYS A 2 -46.63 -29.32 28.57
CA LYS A 2 -46.36 -30.15 27.35
C LYS A 2 -47.40 -30.15 26.20
N ARG A 3 -47.11 -29.45 25.09
CA ARG A 3 -46.50 -29.93 23.81
C ARG A 3 -47.47 -30.71 22.91
N THR A 4 -47.81 -30.14 21.76
CA THR A 4 -47.82 -30.77 20.42
C THR A 4 -48.38 -29.82 19.37
N PHE A 5 -47.53 -29.15 18.59
CA PHE A 5 -47.89 -28.71 17.23
C PHE A 5 -46.62 -28.33 16.47
N LEU A 6 -45.82 -29.34 16.08
CA LEU A 6 -44.80 -29.18 15.06
C LEU A 6 -45.53 -29.01 13.72
N LYS A 7 -45.85 -27.76 13.38
CA LYS A 7 -46.39 -27.36 12.07
C LYS A 7 -45.24 -27.35 11.06
N THR A 8 -45.35 -28.23 10.09
CA THR A 8 -44.55 -28.38 8.88
C THR A 8 -44.31 -27.05 8.16
N SER A 9 -43.09 -26.51 8.24
CA SER A 9 -42.62 -25.43 7.34
C SER A 9 -41.10 -25.33 7.19
N ILE A 10 -40.35 -26.42 7.36
CA ILE A 10 -38.87 -26.40 7.23
C ILE A 10 -38.37 -27.27 6.05
N ILE A 11 -39.26 -27.97 5.33
CA ILE A 11 -38.87 -28.93 4.28
C ILE A 11 -38.60 -28.25 2.92
N LYS A 12 -38.89 -26.97 2.72
CA LYS A 12 -38.73 -26.30 1.41
C LYS A 12 -37.38 -25.60 1.18
N ALA A 13 -36.41 -25.71 2.10
CA ALA A 13 -35.18 -24.93 2.01
C ALA A 13 -33.88 -25.72 1.70
N PHE A 14 -33.93 -27.03 1.46
CA PHE A 14 -32.70 -27.84 1.36
C PHE A 14 -32.32 -28.37 -0.04
N VAL A 15 -33.08 -28.05 -1.10
CA VAL A 15 -32.93 -28.75 -2.41
C VAL A 15 -32.31 -27.88 -3.54
N LEU A 16 -31.88 -26.64 -3.27
CA LEU A 16 -31.36 -25.73 -4.31
C LEU A 16 -29.91 -25.25 -4.14
N GLY A 17 -29.14 -25.85 -3.22
CA GLY A 17 -27.79 -25.37 -2.87
C GLY A 17 -26.62 -26.29 -3.21
N MET A 18 -26.77 -27.26 -4.13
CA MET A 18 -25.79 -28.33 -4.33
C MET A 18 -25.25 -28.43 -5.78
N CYS A 19 -24.83 -27.31 -6.38
CA CYS A 19 -24.22 -27.30 -7.73
C CYS A 19 -23.01 -26.36 -7.89
N LEU A 20 -22.23 -26.05 -6.85
CA LEU A 20 -21.06 -25.16 -7.04
C LEU A 20 -19.74 -25.64 -6.42
N THR A 21 -19.46 -26.94 -6.51
CA THR A 21 -18.09 -27.45 -6.26
C THR A 21 -17.72 -28.55 -7.24
N SER A 22 -17.49 -28.14 -8.49
CA SER A 22 -16.65 -28.82 -9.47
C SER A 22 -16.05 -27.66 -10.27
N VAL A 23 -14.75 -27.37 -10.32
CA VAL A 23 -13.57 -28.21 -10.44
C VAL A 23 -12.39 -27.34 -9.97
N ILE A 24 -11.53 -27.82 -9.06
CA ILE A 24 -10.17 -27.25 -8.96
C ILE A 24 -9.28 -28.22 -9.73
N SER A 25 -8.97 -27.86 -10.97
CA SER A 25 -7.95 -28.56 -11.76
C SER A 25 -6.60 -28.21 -11.17
N THR A 26 -5.93 -29.17 -10.54
CA THR A 26 -4.51 -29.05 -10.22
C THR A 26 -3.73 -29.11 -11.53
N ALA A 27 -3.15 -27.98 -11.97
CA ALA A 27 -2.12 -27.99 -13.00
C ALA A 27 -0.83 -28.56 -12.37
N ALA A 28 -0.46 -29.78 -12.71
CA ALA A 28 0.87 -30.29 -12.42
C ALA A 28 1.86 -29.64 -13.40
N LEU A 29 2.66 -28.69 -12.93
CA LEU A 29 3.76 -28.12 -13.70
C LEU A 29 4.92 -29.15 -13.74
N ALA A 30 4.97 -29.96 -14.80
CA ALA A 30 6.13 -30.79 -15.10
C ALA A 30 7.22 -29.92 -15.74
N GLY A 31 7.97 -29.18 -14.92
CA GLY A 31 9.16 -28.46 -15.34
C GLY A 31 10.41 -29.28 -15.07
N THR A 32 10.94 -29.95 -16.09
CA THR A 32 12.35 -30.40 -16.06
C THR A 32 13.25 -29.20 -16.28
N ILE A 33 13.87 -28.69 -15.21
CA ILE A 33 14.97 -27.73 -15.29
C ILE A 33 16.23 -28.44 -14.79
N SER A 34 17.13 -28.74 -15.72
CA SER A 34 18.51 -29.13 -15.40
C SER A 34 19.37 -27.87 -15.28
N LYS A 35 20.09 -27.78 -14.15
CA LYS A 35 21.30 -26.95 -13.86
C LYS A 35 21.11 -25.43 -14.01
N ASP A 36 21.25 -24.57 -13.00
CA ASP A 36 21.85 -24.64 -11.67
C ASP A 36 20.85 -24.12 -10.62
N VAL A 37 20.75 -24.83 -9.50
CA VAL A 37 19.78 -24.53 -8.45
C VAL A 37 20.36 -23.44 -7.53
N TYR A 38 20.04 -22.18 -7.82
CA TYR A 38 19.91 -21.20 -6.74
C TYR A 38 18.56 -21.46 -6.08
N THR A 39 18.57 -22.16 -4.95
CA THR A 39 17.40 -22.27 -4.08
C THR A 39 17.07 -20.88 -3.55
N ILE A 40 16.13 -20.18 -4.18
CA ILE A 40 15.41 -19.10 -3.52
C ILE A 40 14.48 -19.81 -2.53
N GLN A 41 14.85 -19.78 -1.25
CA GLN A 41 13.93 -20.16 -0.19
C GLN A 41 12.87 -19.05 -0.12
N ILE A 42 11.75 -19.24 -0.82
CA ILE A 42 10.58 -18.42 -0.57
C ILE A 42 10.01 -18.94 0.74
N GLU A 43 10.40 -18.30 1.85
CA GLU A 43 9.69 -18.47 3.11
C GLU A 43 8.21 -18.21 2.85
N SER A 44 7.39 -19.12 3.37
CA SER A 44 5.98 -19.31 3.03
C SER A 44 5.21 -18.00 2.86
N VAL A 45 4.52 -17.88 1.71
CA VAL A 45 3.58 -16.81 1.34
C VAL A 45 2.60 -16.43 2.47
N ASP A 46 2.33 -17.34 3.41
CA ASP A 46 1.46 -17.11 4.57
C ASP A 46 2.04 -16.13 5.61
N ASN A 47 3.34 -16.23 5.96
CA ASN A 47 3.97 -15.34 6.94
C ASN A 47 4.10 -13.90 6.41
N GLY A 48 4.44 -13.76 5.13
CA GLY A 48 4.49 -12.45 4.48
C GLY A 48 3.14 -11.74 4.57
N ASN A 49 2.04 -12.44 4.25
CA ASN A 49 0.70 -11.88 4.33
C ASN A 49 0.32 -11.43 5.76
N GLN A 50 0.70 -12.19 6.80
CA GLN A 50 0.40 -11.81 8.19
C GLN A 50 1.16 -10.54 8.62
N LEU A 51 2.44 -10.41 8.24
CA LEU A 51 3.23 -9.22 8.56
C LEU A 51 2.75 -7.97 7.80
N PHE A 52 2.28 -8.12 6.56
CA PHE A 52 1.66 -7.01 5.82
C PHE A 52 0.36 -6.54 6.45
N GLU A 53 -0.52 -7.44 6.89
CA GLU A 53 -1.73 -7.04 7.60
C GLU A 53 -1.40 -6.40 8.95
N LYS A 54 -0.38 -6.90 9.67
CA LYS A 54 0.08 -6.28 10.92
C LYS A 54 0.67 -4.89 10.67
N GLN A 55 1.45 -4.71 9.61
CA GLN A 55 1.96 -3.39 9.23
C GLN A 55 0.81 -2.43 8.93
N LYS A 56 -0.21 -2.87 8.19
CA LYS A 56 -1.37 -2.05 7.86
C LYS A 56 -2.17 -1.62 9.10
N GLU A 57 -2.33 -2.53 10.07
CA GLU A 57 -2.92 -2.22 11.39
C GLU A 57 -2.11 -1.13 12.10
N ILE A 58 -0.78 -1.27 12.13
CA ILE A 58 0.13 -0.30 12.74
C ILE A 58 0.05 1.04 12.00
N ASP A 59 0.09 1.05 10.67
CA ASP A 59 0.03 2.25 9.84
C ASP A 59 -1.25 3.05 10.07
N GLU A 60 -2.40 2.37 10.11
CA GLU A 60 -3.68 3.01 10.40
C GLU A 60 -3.69 3.63 11.80
N TYR A 61 -3.08 2.97 12.77
CA TYR A 61 -2.96 3.48 14.13
C TYR A 61 -2.04 4.71 14.19
N VAL A 62 -0.79 4.58 13.74
CA VAL A 62 0.27 5.57 13.99
C VAL A 62 0.25 6.76 13.02
N PHE A 63 -0.26 6.58 11.81
CA PHE A 63 -0.30 7.63 10.78
C PHE A 63 -1.69 8.22 10.52
N GLN A 64 -2.76 7.65 11.09
CA GLN A 64 -4.12 8.15 10.85
C GLN A 64 -4.88 8.42 12.16
N LYS A 65 -5.06 7.39 12.99
CA LYS A 65 -5.97 7.47 14.16
C LYS A 65 -5.35 8.20 15.36
N HIS A 66 -4.07 7.97 15.64
CA HIS A 66 -3.42 8.39 16.88
C HIS A 66 -2.25 9.36 16.68
N VAL A 67 -2.14 10.00 15.50
CA VAL A 67 -1.03 10.91 15.18
C VAL A 67 -0.84 11.98 16.26
N LYS A 68 -1.93 12.67 16.63
CA LYS A 68 -1.89 13.74 17.64
C LYS A 68 -1.51 13.24 19.03
N GLU A 69 -2.04 12.08 19.44
CA GLU A 69 -1.74 11.49 20.75
C GLU A 69 -0.25 11.12 20.85
N ILE A 70 0.31 10.57 19.76
CA ILE A 70 1.72 10.23 19.66
C ILE A 70 2.59 11.50 19.72
N GLU A 71 2.22 12.54 18.97
CA GLU A 71 2.91 13.84 19.01
C GLU A 71 2.85 14.49 20.40
N GLU A 72 1.70 14.43 21.08
CA GLU A 72 1.51 14.94 22.45
C GLU A 72 2.38 14.20 23.48
N LYS A 73 2.72 12.93 23.21
CA LYS A 73 3.71 12.16 24.00
C LYS A 73 5.15 12.57 23.73
N GLY A 74 5.39 13.43 22.73
CA GLY A 74 6.69 14.02 22.45
C GLY A 74 7.56 13.20 21.49
N PHE A 75 6.96 12.35 20.65
CA PHE A 75 7.68 11.66 19.58
C PHE A 75 6.82 11.49 18.33
N THR A 76 7.43 11.13 17.21
CA THR A 76 6.75 10.80 15.96
C THR A 76 7.21 9.44 15.43
N VAL A 77 6.36 8.83 14.60
CA VAL A 77 6.72 7.65 13.81
C VAL A 77 7.22 8.12 12.44
N THR A 78 8.38 7.64 12.02
CA THR A 78 9.04 8.01 10.76
C THR A 78 8.77 7.02 9.65
N HIS A 79 8.65 5.73 9.98
CA HIS A 79 8.38 4.65 9.04
C HIS A 79 7.89 3.39 9.77
N THR A 80 7.29 2.50 8.98
CA THR A 80 7.02 1.11 9.36
C THR A 80 7.54 0.20 8.24
N ALA A 81 8.01 -1.00 8.59
CA ALA A 81 8.46 -1.97 7.59
C ALA A 81 8.22 -3.41 8.06
N PRO A 82 7.62 -4.30 7.24
CA PRO A 82 7.59 -5.71 7.54
C PRO A 82 8.97 -6.29 7.21
N LEU A 83 9.63 -6.88 8.20
CA LEU A 83 10.89 -7.61 8.07
C LEU A 83 10.61 -9.12 8.13
N GLU A 84 11.64 -9.97 8.24
CA GLU A 84 11.47 -11.44 8.15
C GLU A 84 10.43 -12.00 9.12
N ASN A 85 10.44 -11.56 10.38
CA ASN A 85 9.59 -12.12 11.44
C ASN A 85 8.91 -11.08 12.34
N TYR A 86 9.01 -9.79 12.04
CA TYR A 86 8.39 -8.71 12.81
C TYR A 86 8.13 -7.49 11.93
N VAL A 87 7.30 -6.56 12.43
CA VAL A 87 7.16 -5.22 11.86
C VAL A 87 8.05 -4.25 12.63
N GLU A 88 8.96 -3.59 11.93
CA GLU A 88 9.76 -2.50 12.47
C GLU A 88 8.95 -1.21 12.52
N ILE A 89 9.09 -0.45 13.61
CA ILE A 89 8.53 0.89 13.77
C ILE A 89 9.66 1.85 14.14
N GLY A 90 10.00 2.74 13.23
CA GLY A 90 11.03 3.75 13.47
C GLY A 90 10.47 5.00 14.12
N ILE A 91 10.98 5.40 15.29
CA ILE A 91 10.50 6.59 16.03
C ILE A 91 11.58 7.66 16.22
N THR A 92 11.17 8.92 16.33
CA THR A 92 12.08 10.02 16.66
C THR A 92 11.43 11.04 17.64
N PRO A 93 12.12 11.44 18.72
CA PRO A 93 13.34 10.82 19.25
C PRO A 93 13.04 9.40 19.79
N TYR A 94 14.03 8.51 19.70
CA TYR A 94 13.96 7.23 20.39
C TYR A 94 14.13 7.41 21.90
N SER A 95 13.21 6.84 22.67
CA SER A 95 13.34 6.68 24.11
C SER A 95 12.72 5.36 24.53
N LYS A 96 13.15 4.82 25.67
CA LYS A 96 12.59 3.58 26.21
C LYS A 96 11.09 3.74 26.49
N ASP A 97 10.68 4.87 27.06
CA ASP A 97 9.28 5.15 27.40
C ASP A 97 8.38 5.22 26.15
N ASN A 98 8.89 5.82 25.06
CA ASN A 98 8.17 5.89 23.78
C ASN A 98 8.03 4.50 23.13
N ALA A 99 9.09 3.69 23.20
CA ALA A 99 9.05 2.33 22.71
C ALA A 99 8.10 1.45 23.53
N GLU A 100 8.13 1.57 24.87
CA GLU A 100 7.23 0.85 25.78
C GLU A 100 5.76 1.18 25.53
N TYR A 101 5.44 2.44 25.20
CA TYR A 101 4.09 2.80 24.77
C TYR A 101 3.64 1.97 23.56
N LEU A 102 4.45 1.90 22.51
CA LEU A 102 4.10 1.15 21.30
C LEU A 102 4.05 -0.37 21.55
N TYR A 103 4.94 -0.90 22.38
CA TYR A 103 4.86 -2.31 22.81
C TYR A 103 3.60 -2.60 23.63
N GLY A 104 3.14 -1.65 24.44
CA GLY A 104 1.88 -1.76 25.17
C GLY A 104 0.65 -1.82 24.26
N VAL A 105 0.72 -1.20 23.08
CA VAL A 105 -0.36 -1.22 22.08
C VAL A 105 -0.31 -2.47 21.21
N PHE A 106 0.85 -2.80 20.66
CA PHE A 106 0.96 -3.82 19.61
C PHE A 106 1.52 -5.18 20.08
N GLY A 107 2.07 -5.25 21.29
CA GLY A 107 2.84 -6.37 21.79
C GLY A 107 4.31 -6.31 21.35
N SER A 108 5.17 -7.05 22.06
CA SER A 108 6.62 -7.12 21.80
C SER A 108 7.04 -8.28 20.88
N ASP A 109 6.15 -9.25 20.64
CA ASP A 109 6.51 -10.50 19.98
C ASP A 109 6.61 -10.36 18.45
N SER A 110 5.82 -9.45 17.87
CA SER A 110 5.71 -9.24 16.42
C SER A 110 6.13 -7.83 15.98
N VAL A 111 6.66 -7.02 16.89
CA VAL A 111 7.04 -5.63 16.64
C VAL A 111 8.40 -5.34 17.24
N LYS A 112 9.20 -4.52 16.53
CA LYS A 112 10.45 -3.97 17.05
C LYS A 112 10.47 -2.47 16.84
N VAL A 113 10.67 -1.73 17.92
CA VAL A 113 10.80 -0.27 17.86
C VAL A 113 12.27 0.11 17.78
N VAL A 114 12.62 0.94 16.80
CA VAL A 114 14.00 1.39 16.53
C VAL A 114 14.07 2.91 16.42
N GLU A 115 15.29 3.45 16.47
CA GLU A 115 15.51 4.87 16.15
C GLU A 115 15.26 5.12 14.66
N GLY A 116 14.34 6.04 14.40
CA GLY A 116 13.88 6.40 13.07
C GLY A 116 14.52 7.69 12.56
N GLN A 117 14.73 7.75 11.25
CA GLN A 117 15.14 8.97 10.55
C GLN A 117 14.07 9.35 9.54
N GLN A 118 13.68 10.63 9.55
CA GLN A 118 12.71 11.14 8.59
C GLN A 118 13.34 11.14 7.19
N ALA A 119 12.67 10.53 6.22
CA ALA A 119 13.09 10.62 4.83
C ALA A 119 12.98 12.09 4.36
N VAL A 120 14.08 12.62 3.81
CA VAL A 120 14.12 13.94 3.17
C VAL A 120 14.10 13.73 1.67
N LEU A 121 13.26 14.49 0.97
CA LEU A 121 13.23 14.47 -0.50
C LEU A 121 14.59 14.92 -1.03
N LEU A 122 15.23 14.08 -1.86
CA LEU A 122 16.42 14.47 -2.59
C LEU A 122 16.02 15.56 -3.58
N ASN A 123 16.45 16.80 -3.34
CA ASN A 123 16.28 17.87 -4.31
C ASN A 123 17.29 17.65 -5.44
N GLU A 124 16.85 17.44 -6.67
CA GLU A 124 17.71 17.31 -7.87
C GLU A 124 18.33 18.67 -8.27
N GLY A 125 18.99 19.33 -7.32
CA GLY A 125 19.51 20.67 -7.51
C GLY A 125 20.38 21.10 -6.35
N SER A 126 21.60 20.57 -6.29
CA SER A 126 22.80 21.23 -5.75
C SER A 126 24.04 20.36 -6.01
N ALA A 127 24.56 20.40 -7.24
CA ALA A 127 26.01 20.38 -7.39
C ALA A 127 26.49 21.77 -6.95
N ASP A 128 27.33 21.81 -5.93
CA ASP A 128 27.94 23.04 -5.44
C ASP A 128 28.66 23.75 -6.61
N GLY A 129 28.26 25.00 -6.87
CA GLY A 129 28.71 25.71 -8.08
C GLY A 129 27.97 27.00 -8.39
N THR A 130 27.99 27.95 -7.44
CA THR A 130 27.68 29.39 -7.61
C THR A 130 26.26 29.81 -7.97
N ALA A 131 25.73 30.73 -7.16
CA ALA A 131 24.43 31.37 -7.31
C ALA A 131 24.30 32.13 -8.65
N TYR A 132 23.20 31.86 -9.37
CA TYR A 132 22.57 32.86 -10.23
C TYR A 132 21.06 32.79 -10.05
N GLU A 133 20.55 33.84 -9.41
CA GLU A 133 19.16 34.25 -9.39
C GLU A 133 18.63 34.40 -10.82
N ASN A 134 17.46 33.84 -11.12
CA ASN A 134 16.56 34.41 -12.11
C ASN A 134 15.13 33.91 -11.89
N GLN A 135 14.27 34.86 -11.57
CA GLN A 135 12.83 34.70 -11.57
C GLN A 135 12.29 34.47 -13.00
N VAL A 136 11.04 34.00 -13.05
CA VAL A 136 10.10 34.04 -14.18
C VAL A 136 10.15 32.86 -15.16
N LYS A 137 9.16 31.95 -15.04
CA LYS A 137 8.62 31.18 -16.18
C LYS A 137 7.26 30.50 -15.88
N THR A 138 6.27 31.28 -15.44
CA THR A 138 4.88 30.79 -15.28
C THR A 138 3.95 31.18 -16.43
N GLU A 139 4.31 32.15 -17.28
CA GLU A 139 3.41 32.67 -18.33
C GLU A 139 3.66 32.09 -19.75
N GLN A 140 4.82 31.51 -20.02
CA GLN A 140 5.16 31.07 -21.38
C GLN A 140 4.53 29.71 -21.77
N THR A 141 4.17 28.87 -20.79
CA THR A 141 3.57 27.55 -21.03
C THR A 141 2.13 27.66 -21.55
N LYS A 142 1.37 28.69 -21.14
CA LYS A 142 -0.02 28.90 -21.62
C LYS A 142 -0.07 29.33 -23.08
N ALA A 143 0.85 30.19 -23.51
CA ALA A 143 0.88 30.67 -24.89
C ALA A 143 1.17 29.54 -25.89
N ASN A 144 2.13 28.67 -25.58
CA ASN A 144 2.50 27.56 -26.47
C ASN A 144 1.42 26.47 -26.56
N PHE A 145 0.64 26.27 -25.50
CA PHE A 145 -0.48 25.34 -25.51
C PHE A 145 -1.63 25.83 -26.41
N LEU A 146 -1.97 27.12 -26.34
CA LEU A 146 -3.05 27.67 -27.16
C LEU A 146 -2.72 27.67 -28.65
N THR A 147 -1.46 27.92 -29.03
CA THR A 147 -1.05 27.86 -30.45
C THR A 147 -1.18 26.45 -31.02
N HIS A 148 -0.75 25.42 -30.28
CA HIS A 148 -0.86 24.02 -30.71
C HIS A 148 -2.32 23.53 -30.83
N VAL A 149 -3.21 23.97 -29.94
CA VAL A 149 -4.63 23.62 -29.99
C VAL A 149 -5.33 24.26 -31.19
N LEU A 150 -5.02 25.52 -31.50
CA LEU A 150 -5.63 26.24 -32.63
C LEU A 150 -5.15 25.69 -33.99
N GLU A 151 -3.89 25.31 -34.12
CA GLU A 151 -3.38 24.68 -35.35
C GLU A 151 -4.03 23.31 -35.59
N GLY A 152 -4.27 22.53 -34.54
CA GLY A 152 -5.01 21.27 -34.62
C GLY A 152 -6.45 21.45 -35.13
N ALA A 153 -7.16 22.46 -34.63
CA ALA A 153 -8.53 22.77 -35.05
C ALA A 153 -8.62 23.25 -36.52
N ALA A 154 -7.64 24.05 -36.97
CA ALA A 154 -7.56 24.50 -38.36
C ALA A 154 -7.29 23.34 -39.34
N SER A 155 -6.43 22.40 -38.95
CA SER A 155 -6.10 21.21 -39.75
C SER A 155 -7.32 20.29 -39.91
N PHE A 156 -8.10 20.09 -38.85
CA PHE A 156 -9.32 19.27 -38.88
C PHE A 156 -10.42 19.87 -39.78
N THR A 157 -10.58 21.19 -39.75
CA THR A 157 -11.57 21.89 -40.58
C THR A 157 -11.21 21.80 -42.07
N LYS A 158 -9.92 21.85 -42.40
CA LYS A 158 -9.42 21.68 -43.78
C LYS A 158 -9.61 20.24 -44.27
N PHE A 159 -9.42 19.26 -43.40
CA PHE A 159 -9.69 17.85 -43.70
C PHE A 159 -11.18 17.60 -44.00
N LEU A 160 -12.10 18.13 -43.18
CA LEU A 160 -13.54 18.02 -43.39
C LEU A 160 -14.00 18.65 -44.72
N LYS A 161 -13.43 19.81 -45.09
CA LYS A 161 -13.70 20.45 -46.40
C LYS A 161 -13.16 19.68 -47.61
N SER A 162 -12.21 18.77 -47.43
CA SER A 162 -11.70 17.91 -48.50
C SER A 162 -12.53 16.64 -48.69
N LEU A 163 -13.43 16.33 -47.75
CA LEU A 163 -14.29 15.14 -47.75
C LEU A 163 -15.72 15.42 -48.21
N LEU A 164 -16.07 16.71 -48.38
CA LEU A 164 -17.33 17.21 -48.95
C LEU A 164 -17.06 17.81 -50.34
#